data_AF-A0A2V6JF59-F1
#
_entry.id   AF-A0A2V6JF59-F1
#
_cell.length_a   1.000
_cell.length_b   1.000
_cell.length_c   1.000
_cell.angle_alpha   90.00
_cell.angle_beta   90.00
_cell.angle_gamma   90.00
#
_symmetry.space_group_name_H-M   'P 1'
#
loop_
_entity.id
_entity.type
_entity.pdbx_description
1 polymer ?
#
loop_
_entity_poly.entity_id
_entity_poly.type
_entity_poly.pdbx_seq_one_letter_code
_entity_poly.pdbx_strand_id
1 'polypeptide(L)'
;MSERIENLRRLVERAYNCTARHSSSTPVRETFNGEVVWEGVVETFDLEGYATASRCYAFPLIYNDKPEIKTVLAFPPVDSPLAAVRAAIAAKTRE
;
A
#
# COMPACT_ATOMS: atom_id res chain seq x y z
N MET A 1 17.83 -6.93 0.14
CA MET A 1 16.55 -6.22 0.08
C MET A 1 16.83 -4.81 -0.41
N SER A 2 15.97 -4.20 -1.22
CA SER A 2 16.17 -2.82 -1.68
C SER A 2 15.89 -1.85 -0.52
N GLU A 3 16.67 -0.76 -0.39
CA GLU A 3 16.51 0.26 0.67
C GLU A 3 15.07 0.80 0.77
N ARG A 4 14.37 0.85 -0.35
CA ARG A 4 12.96 1.25 -0.44
C ARG A 4 12.04 0.34 0.40
N ILE A 5 12.25 -0.98 0.34
CA ILE A 5 11.42 -1.98 1.04
C ILE A 5 11.64 -1.86 2.55
N GLU A 6 12.88 -1.68 2.99
CA GLU A 6 13.20 -1.49 4.40
C GLU A 6 12.62 -0.18 4.95
N ASN A 7 12.62 0.88 4.14
CA ASN A 7 12.01 2.14 4.55
C ASN A 7 10.48 2.01 4.70
N LEU A 8 9.82 1.36 3.73
CA LEU A 8 8.38 1.06 3.79
C LEU A 8 8.05 0.19 5.00
N ARG A 9 8.83 -0.87 5.23
CA ARG A 9 8.69 -1.76 6.38
C ARG A 9 8.72 -0.97 7.69
N ARG A 10 9.75 -0.13 7.89
CA ARG A 10 9.89 0.68 9.11
C ARG A 10 8.72 1.66 9.31
N LEU A 11 8.20 2.22 8.23
CA LEU A 11 7.02 3.10 8.28
C LEU A 11 5.77 2.33 8.73
N VAL A 12 5.53 1.15 8.16
CA VAL A 12 4.41 0.27 8.53
C VAL A 12 4.53 -0.17 10.00
N GLU A 13 5.71 -0.64 10.42
CA GLU A 13 5.98 -1.07 11.80
C GLU A 13 5.73 0.07 12.80
N ARG A 14 6.11 1.31 12.47
CA ARG A 14 5.85 2.49 13.31
C ARG A 14 4.39 2.94 13.30
N ALA A 15 3.72 2.86 12.17
CA ALA A 15 2.33 3.32 12.03
C ALA A 15 1.34 2.41 12.76
N TYR A 16 1.54 1.09 12.70
CA TYR A 16 0.64 0.10 13.26
C TYR A 16 1.19 -0.60 14.53
N ASN A 17 2.39 -0.21 14.96
CA ASN A 17 3.07 -0.76 16.13
C ASN A 17 3.17 -2.30 16.12
N CYS A 18 3.34 -2.88 14.93
CA CYS A 18 3.37 -4.32 14.67
C CYS A 18 4.66 -4.74 13.96
N THR A 19 4.89 -6.05 13.80
CA THR A 19 6.01 -6.56 12.99
C THR A 19 5.57 -6.71 11.54
N ALA A 20 6.27 -6.04 10.62
CA ALA A 20 5.96 -6.13 9.19
C ALA A 20 7.05 -6.92 8.46
N ARG A 21 6.66 -7.95 7.72
CA ARG A 21 7.56 -8.78 6.92
C ARG A 21 7.23 -8.63 5.45
N HIS A 22 8.21 -8.20 4.65
CA HIS A 22 8.01 -8.12 3.20
C HIS A 22 7.70 -9.51 2.61
N SER A 23 6.59 -9.59 1.89
CA SER A 23 6.00 -10.82 1.37
C SER A 23 6.16 -10.89 -0.16
N SER A 24 5.74 -9.84 -0.88
CA SER A 24 5.83 -9.82 -2.34
C SER A 24 5.75 -8.40 -2.91
N SER A 25 6.39 -8.19 -4.06
CA SER A 25 6.38 -6.95 -4.83
C SER A 25 5.52 -7.16 -6.08
N THR A 26 4.35 -6.52 -6.16
CA THR A 26 3.41 -6.70 -7.28
C THR A 26 3.33 -5.44 -8.12
N PRO A 27 3.70 -5.47 -9.42
CA PRO A 27 3.43 -4.35 -10.31
C PRO A 27 1.93 -4.24 -10.53
N VAL A 28 1.38 -3.06 -10.29
CA VAL A 28 -0.03 -2.75 -10.44
C VAL A 28 -0.17 -1.58 -11.40
N ARG A 29 -1.11 -1.70 -12.33
CA ARG A 29 -1.48 -0.65 -13.27
C ARG A 29 -2.98 -0.45 -13.19
N GLU A 30 -3.38 0.66 -12.58
CA GLU A 30 -4.77 1.06 -12.47
C GLU A 30 -5.16 1.93 -13.65
N THR A 31 -6.25 1.56 -14.31
CA THR A 31 -6.82 2.33 -15.42
C THR A 31 -8.26 2.71 -15.10
N PHE A 32 -8.60 3.96 -15.32
CA PHE A 32 -9.96 4.48 -15.16
C PHE A 32 -10.35 5.21 -16.44
N ASN A 33 -11.49 4.84 -17.02
CA ASN A 33 -11.99 5.40 -18.27
C ASN A 33 -10.99 5.32 -19.46
N GLY A 34 -10.14 4.29 -19.49
CA GLY A 34 -9.12 4.10 -20.54
C GLY A 34 -7.81 4.86 -20.29
N GLU A 35 -7.75 5.69 -19.24
CA GLU A 35 -6.56 6.44 -18.85
C GLU A 35 -5.85 5.75 -17.67
N VAL A 36 -4.52 5.79 -17.65
CA VAL A 36 -3.72 5.25 -16.53
C VAL A 36 -3.79 6.24 -15.39
N VAL A 37 -4.54 5.91 -14.34
CA VAL A 37 -4.65 6.76 -13.14
C VAL A 37 -3.51 6.53 -12.16
N TRP A 38 -2.93 5.33 -12.17
CA TRP A 38 -1.76 5.01 -11.37
C TRP A 38 -1.03 3.80 -11.96
N GLU A 39 0.29 3.85 -11.97
CA GLU A 39 1.14 2.73 -12.35
C GLU A 39 2.36 2.69 -11.42
N GLY A 40 2.64 1.53 -10.84
CA GLY A 40 3.73 1.39 -9.88
C GLY A 40 3.81 -0.01 -9.29
N VAL A 41 4.72 -0.18 -8.33
CA VAL A 41 4.89 -1.44 -7.60
C VAL A 41 4.29 -1.32 -6.21
N VAL A 42 3.42 -2.25 -5.87
CA VAL A 42 2.82 -2.40 -4.55
C VAL A 42 3.57 -3.46 -3.77
N GLU A 43 4.15 -3.05 -2.66
CA GLU A 43 4.85 -3.94 -1.73
C GLU A 43 3.85 -4.47 -0.72
N THR A 44 3.76 -5.80 -0.61
CA THR A 44 2.91 -6.49 0.36
C THR A 44 3.75 -6.88 1.56
N PHE A 45 3.28 -6.53 2.75
CA PHE A 45 3.88 -6.88 4.03
C PHE A 45 2.91 -7.75 4.82
N ASP A 46 3.35 -8.91 5.30
CA ASP A 46 2.62 -9.68 6.31
C ASP A 46 2.83 -9.02 7.68
N LEU A 47 1.75 -8.80 8.40
CA LEU A 47 1.73 -8.23 9.74
C LEU A 47 1.59 -9.35 10.76
N GLU A 48 2.59 -9.52 11.62
CA GLU A 48 2.52 -10.43 12.76
C GLU A 48 2.13 -9.67 14.03
N GLY A 49 1.15 -10.20 14.78
CA GLY A 49 0.66 -9.61 16.02
C GLY A 49 -0.43 -8.54 15.86
N TYR A 50 -0.99 -8.36 14.66
CA TYR A 50 -2.08 -7.41 14.43
C TYR A 50 -3.43 -8.13 14.25
N ALA A 51 -4.37 -7.90 15.16
CA ALA A 51 -5.65 -8.63 15.19
C ALA A 51 -6.59 -8.27 14.03
N THR A 52 -6.47 -7.06 13.48
CA THR A 52 -7.42 -6.54 12.48
C THR A 52 -7.08 -6.98 11.05
N ALA A 53 -5.81 -7.20 10.73
CA ALA A 53 -5.38 -7.60 9.39
C ALA A 53 -4.04 -8.34 9.45
N SER A 54 -3.93 -9.44 8.70
CA SER A 54 -2.69 -10.20 8.59
C SER A 54 -1.72 -9.65 7.54
N ARG A 55 -2.17 -8.73 6.68
CA ARG A 55 -1.33 -8.13 5.62
C ARG A 55 -1.59 -6.63 5.49
N CYS A 56 -0.59 -5.93 4.97
CA CYS A 56 -0.62 -4.51 4.62
C CYS A 56 0.04 -4.31 3.26
N TYR A 57 -0.58 -3.48 2.43
CA TYR A 57 -0.02 -3.03 1.16
C TYR A 57 0.58 -1.64 1.37
N ALA A 58 1.81 -1.43 0.90
CA ALA A 58 2.45 -0.13 0.92
C ALA A 58 3.00 0.22 -0.46
N PHE A 59 2.76 1.45 -0.89
CA PHE A 59 3.19 1.94 -2.20
C PHE A 59 3.32 3.47 -2.21
N PRO A 60 4.17 4.02 -3.08
CA PRO A 60 4.22 5.45 -3.31
C PRO A 60 2.98 5.91 -4.10
N LEU A 61 2.34 6.96 -3.60
CA LEU A 61 1.23 7.64 -4.27
C LEU A 61 1.54 9.14 -4.34
N ILE A 62 1.31 9.74 -5.51
CA ILE A 62 1.44 11.19 -5.65
C ILE A 62 0.23 11.88 -5.04
N TYR A 63 0.46 12.62 -3.97
CA TYR A 63 -0.53 13.44 -3.29
C TYR A 63 -0.06 14.90 -3.30
N ASN A 64 -0.89 15.78 -3.87
CA ASN A 64 -0.59 17.21 -4.01
C ASN A 64 0.84 17.50 -4.57
N ASP A 65 1.17 16.88 -5.71
CA ASP A 65 2.48 16.93 -6.39
C ASP A 65 3.68 16.40 -5.59
N LYS A 66 3.44 15.71 -4.46
CA LYS A 66 4.49 15.12 -3.63
C LYS A 66 4.34 13.60 -3.56
N PRO A 67 5.46 12.85 -3.65
CA PRO A 67 5.43 11.42 -3.41
C PRO A 67 5.24 11.14 -1.93
N GLU A 68 4.11 10.53 -1.57
CA GLU A 68 3.82 10.08 -0.23
C GLU A 68 3.70 8.56 -0.19
N ILE A 69 4.11 7.95 0.92
CA ILE A 69 3.92 6.53 1.13
C ILE A 69 2.51 6.32 1.69
N LYS A 70 1.68 5.57 0.96
CA LYS A 70 0.37 5.13 1.47
C LYS A 70 0.46 3.69 1.93
N THR A 71 -0.15 3.42 3.07
CA THR A 71 -0.30 2.09 3.66
C THR A 71 -1.78 1.75 3.76
N VAL A 72 -2.15 0.57 3.26
CA VAL A 72 -3.52 0.09 3.24
C VAL A 72 -3.55 -1.31 3.82
N LEU A 73 -4.35 -1.52 4.86
CA LEU A 73 -4.51 -2.83 5.47
C LEU A 73 -5.31 -3.76 4.54
N ALA A 74 -4.89 -5.01 4.44
CA ALA A 74 -5.61 -6.06 3.74
C ALA A 74 -6.79 -6.52 4.61
N PHE A 75 -7.85 -5.70 4.63
CA PHE A 75 -9.10 -5.95 5.33
C PHE A 75 -10.26 -5.72 4.38
N PRO A 76 -11.32 -6.57 4.39
CA PRO A 76 -12.44 -6.45 3.46
C PRO A 76 -13.00 -5.01 3.43
N PRO A 77 -13.17 -4.41 2.23
CA PRO A 77 -13.17 -5.02 0.90
C PRO A 77 -11.80 -5.06 0.17
N VAL A 78 -10.67 -4.81 0.84
CA VAL A 78 -9.33 -4.82 0.22
C VAL A 78 -8.70 -6.21 0.36
N ASP A 79 -8.86 -7.04 -0.66
CA ASP A 79 -8.27 -8.40 -0.72
C ASP A 79 -7.03 -8.50 -1.64
N SER A 80 -6.74 -7.47 -2.42
CA SER A 80 -5.69 -7.51 -3.44
C SER A 80 -4.95 -6.17 -3.62
N PRO A 81 -3.70 -6.19 -4.16
CA PRO A 81 -2.89 -4.97 -4.36
C PRO A 81 -3.59 -3.89 -5.18
N LEU A 82 -4.33 -4.30 -6.22
CA LEU A 82 -5.15 -3.39 -7.03
C LEU A 82 -6.25 -2.72 -6.20
N ALA A 83 -6.98 -3.51 -5.40
CA ALA A 83 -8.01 -2.97 -4.51
C ALA A 83 -7.43 -1.99 -3.49
N ALA A 84 -6.20 -2.23 -3.01
CA ALA A 84 -5.51 -1.31 -2.12
C ALA A 84 -5.17 0.03 -2.79
N VAL A 85 -4.70 0.00 -4.04
CA VAL A 85 -4.46 1.21 -4.84
C VAL A 85 -5.76 1.99 -5.05
N ARG A 86 -6.85 1.31 -5.45
CA ARG A 86 -8.17 1.94 -5.58
C ARG A 86 -8.63 2.59 -4.30
N ALA A 87 -8.49 1.89 -3.17
CA ALA A 87 -8.88 2.41 -1.87
C ALA A 87 -8.08 3.67 -1.50
N ALA A 88 -6.77 3.69 -1.75
CA ALA A 88 -5.94 4.86 -1.47
C ALA A 88 -6.27 6.04 -2.39
N ILE A 89 -6.53 5.80 -3.67
CA ILE A 89 -6.97 6.85 -4.61
C ILE A 89 -8.34 7.39 -4.19
N ALA A 90 -9.29 6.51 -3.84
CA ALA A 90 -10.62 6.91 -3.39
C ALA A 90 -10.56 7.70 -2.07
N ALA A 91 -9.64 7.36 -1.16
CA ALA A 91 -9.39 8.13 0.06
C ALA A 91 -8.84 9.53 -0.26
N LYS A 92 -7.92 9.65 -1.23
CA LYS A 92 -7.38 10.95 -1.70
C LYS A 92 -8.48 11.90 -2.20
N THR A 93 -9.55 11.39 -2.79
CA THR A 93 -10.66 12.24 -3.31
C THR A 93 -11.61 12.73 -2.21
N ARG A 94 -11.54 12.18 -0.99
CA ARG A 94 -12.48 12.49 0.09
C ARG A 94 -12.00 13.57 1.08
N GLU A 95 -10.81 14.13 0.85
CA GLU A 95 -10.22 15.18 1.70
C GLU A 95 -10.38 16.59 1.10
#